data_AF-A0A1Q2HWL5-F1
#
_entry.id   AF-A0A1Q2HWL5-F1
#
_cell.length_a   1.000
_cell.length_b   1.000
_cell.length_c   1.000
_cell.angle_alpha   90.00
_cell.angle_beta   90.00
_cell.angle_gamma   90.00
#
_symmetry.space_group_name_H-M   'P 1'
#
loop_
_entity.id
_entity.type
_entity.pdbx_description
1 polymer ?
#
loop_
_entity_poly.entity_id
_entity_poly.type
_entity_poly.pdbx_seq_one_letter_code
_entity_poly.pdbx_strand_id
1 'polypeptide(L)'
;MAAKPNARSRKTTALVVAGSIFIVVAVLVAMVPLMLNLFGGGGVKTEGIDAQSVKPASTDIDGEWTVTNRPGTNHSSAGFTFDEVLPGERRTTSGSTKGVSGTVTIEGGTLTAGEIEVDMTTITSDSDVRDNNVRRKIFLTDQYPNATFQVSEPADLSGVPADGSVAQVELTGDLTIMDETNEITETFDVARSGDRLLVAGDIHVNRLDYGVETPDFVAATIAEEGEINIRINMGK
;
A
#
# COMPACT_ATOMS: atom_id res chain seq x y z
N MET A 1 -43.45 -45.48 -37.62
CA MET A 1 -43.55 -45.18 -36.18
C MET A 1 -42.24 -44.51 -35.77
N ALA A 2 -42.21 -43.18 -35.68
CA ALA A 2 -40.98 -42.40 -35.50
C ALA A 2 -40.58 -42.33 -34.02
N ALA A 3 -39.34 -42.68 -33.69
CA ALA A 3 -38.80 -42.59 -32.33
C ALA A 3 -38.64 -41.11 -31.94
N LYS A 4 -39.34 -40.68 -30.88
CA LYS A 4 -39.15 -39.34 -30.28
C LYS A 4 -37.72 -39.23 -29.72
N PRO A 5 -36.97 -38.15 -30.01
CA PRO A 5 -35.64 -37.97 -29.45
C PRO A 5 -35.72 -37.80 -27.93
N ASN A 6 -34.92 -38.59 -27.22
CA ASN A 6 -34.86 -38.65 -25.77
C ASN A 6 -34.54 -37.29 -25.15
N ALA A 7 -35.56 -36.61 -24.61
CA ALA A 7 -35.45 -35.31 -23.93
C ALA A 7 -34.52 -35.34 -22.70
N ARG A 8 -34.18 -36.53 -22.19
CA ARG A 8 -33.28 -36.72 -21.05
C ARG A 8 -31.81 -36.47 -21.41
N SER A 9 -31.38 -36.81 -22.63
CA SER A 9 -29.98 -36.65 -23.09
C SER A 9 -29.60 -35.18 -23.28
N ARG A 10 -30.48 -34.35 -23.87
CA ARG A 10 -30.23 -32.93 -24.10
C ARG A 10 -30.05 -32.13 -22.79
N LYS A 11 -30.79 -32.48 -21.74
CA LYS A 11 -30.68 -31.81 -20.43
C LYS A 11 -29.37 -32.14 -19.72
N THR A 12 -28.92 -33.39 -19.77
CA THR A 12 -27.60 -33.78 -19.24
C THR A 12 -26.46 -33.14 -20.02
N THR A 13 -26.53 -33.08 -21.36
CA THR A 13 -25.50 -32.41 -22.16
C THR A 13 -25.45 -30.91 -21.89
N ALA A 14 -26.59 -30.23 -21.76
CA ALA A 14 -26.65 -28.81 -21.42
C ALA A 14 -26.10 -28.52 -20.00
N LEU A 15 -26.39 -29.38 -19.02
CA LEU A 15 -25.84 -29.27 -17.65
C LEU A 15 -24.32 -29.50 -17.62
N VAL A 16 -23.82 -30.47 -18.39
CA VAL A 16 -22.38 -30.75 -18.49
C VAL A 16 -21.65 -29.60 -19.19
N VAL A 17 -22.22 -29.02 -20.24
CA VAL A 17 -21.67 -27.85 -20.95
C VAL A 17 -21.69 -26.60 -20.07
N ALA A 18 -22.79 -26.32 -19.38
CA ALA A 18 -22.88 -25.18 -18.46
C ALA A 18 -21.92 -25.32 -17.26
N GLY A 19 -21.80 -26.53 -16.70
CA GLY A 19 -20.86 -26.82 -15.63
C GLY A 19 -19.39 -26.69 -16.07
N SER A 20 -19.05 -27.13 -17.28
CA SER A 20 -17.69 -26.99 -17.81
C SER A 20 -17.33 -25.54 -18.16
N ILE A 21 -18.27 -24.75 -18.68
CA ILE A 21 -18.07 -23.30 -18.88
C ILE A 21 -17.85 -22.61 -17.52
N PHE A 22 -18.65 -22.93 -16.51
CA PHE A 22 -18.49 -22.36 -15.17
C PHE A 22 -17.14 -22.73 -14.54
N ILE A 23 -16.68 -23.98 -14.69
CA ILE A 23 -15.36 -24.41 -14.21
C ILE A 23 -14.24 -23.66 -14.93
N VAL A 24 -14.33 -23.49 -16.26
CA VAL A 24 -13.32 -22.75 -17.03
C VAL A 24 -13.27 -21.28 -16.58
N VAL A 25 -14.42 -20.63 -16.37
CA VAL A 25 -14.48 -19.25 -15.87
C VAL A 25 -13.93 -19.16 -14.44
N ALA A 26 -14.29 -20.08 -13.55
CA ALA A 26 -13.79 -20.10 -12.18
C ALA A 26 -12.27 -20.33 -12.12
N VAL A 27 -11.74 -21.20 -12.98
CA VAL A 27 -10.28 -21.43 -13.11
C VAL A 27 -9.58 -20.19 -13.66
N LEU A 28 -10.14 -19.53 -14.68
CA LEU A 28 -9.57 -18.29 -15.21
C LEU A 28 -9.58 -17.17 -14.16
N VAL A 29 -10.66 -17.01 -13.39
CA VAL A 29 -10.75 -16.02 -12.30
C VAL A 29 -9.78 -16.35 -11.16
N ALA A 30 -9.61 -17.63 -10.80
CA ALA A 30 -8.64 -18.06 -9.80
C ALA A 30 -7.18 -17.93 -10.28
N MET A 31 -6.94 -17.98 -11.59
CA MET A 31 -5.63 -17.76 -12.21
C MET A 31 -5.23 -16.28 -12.28
N VAL A 32 -6.18 -15.33 -12.19
CA VAL A 32 -5.86 -13.89 -12.19
C VAL A 32 -4.94 -13.51 -11.02
N PRO A 33 -5.24 -13.84 -9.74
CA PRO A 33 -4.31 -13.55 -8.64
C PRO A 33 -2.97 -14.27 -8.78
N LEU A 34 -2.93 -15.48 -9.36
CA LEU A 34 -1.69 -16.21 -9.61
C LEU A 34 -0.83 -15.54 -10.70
N MET A 35 -1.46 -15.00 -11.75
CA MET A 35 -0.77 -14.23 -12.80
C MET A 35 -0.27 -12.89 -12.26
N LEU A 36 -1.05 -12.20 -11.43
CA LEU A 36 -0.59 -10.97 -10.76
C LEU A 36 0.62 -11.24 -9.86
N ASN A 37 0.68 -12.39 -9.19
CA ASN A 37 1.83 -12.79 -8.38
C ASN A 37 3.06 -13.27 -9.19
N LEU A 38 2.86 -13.62 -10.48
CA LEU A 38 3.93 -14.00 -11.42
C LEU A 38 4.47 -12.80 -12.21
N PHE A 39 3.71 -11.70 -12.30
CA PHE A 39 4.09 -10.46 -12.98
C PHE A 39 4.30 -9.27 -12.02
N GLY A 40 4.00 -9.42 -10.72
CA GLY A 40 4.31 -8.46 -9.67
C GLY A 40 5.80 -8.53 -9.31
N GLY A 41 6.43 -7.37 -9.15
CA GLY A 41 7.83 -7.27 -8.73
C GLY A 41 8.12 -8.01 -7.43
N GLY A 42 9.41 -8.26 -7.14
CA GLY A 42 9.80 -8.96 -5.91
C GLY A 42 9.31 -8.23 -4.65
N GLY A 43 8.72 -8.97 -3.72
CA GLY A 43 8.30 -8.47 -2.41
C GLY A 43 6.82 -8.12 -2.25
N VAL A 44 6.55 -7.27 -1.26
CA VAL A 44 5.19 -6.88 -0.83
C VAL A 44 5.11 -5.35 -0.78
N LYS A 45 4.80 -4.71 -1.93
CA LYS A 45 4.61 -3.26 -2.04
C LYS A 45 3.29 -2.81 -1.41
N THR A 46 3.31 -1.66 -0.73
CA THR A 46 2.09 -0.94 -0.37
C THR A 46 1.54 -0.24 -1.62
N GLU A 47 0.41 -0.72 -2.12
CA GLU A 47 -0.29 -0.08 -3.24
C GLU A 47 -1.03 1.20 -2.79
N GLY A 48 -1.29 2.10 -3.74
CA GLY A 48 -2.10 3.30 -3.54
C GLY A 48 -3.57 3.05 -3.22
N ILE A 49 -4.39 4.10 -3.30
CA ILE A 49 -5.84 4.02 -3.06
C ILE A 49 -6.52 3.21 -4.17
N ASP A 50 -7.22 2.14 -3.80
CA ASP A 50 -8.18 1.48 -4.68
C ASP A 50 -9.44 2.35 -4.80
N ALA A 51 -9.44 3.20 -5.84
CA ALA A 51 -10.51 4.15 -6.14
C ALA A 51 -11.87 3.47 -6.40
N GLN A 52 -11.91 2.20 -6.84
CA GLN A 52 -13.18 1.50 -7.10
C GLN A 52 -13.93 1.16 -5.82
N SER A 53 -13.21 1.12 -4.69
CA SER A 53 -13.78 0.86 -3.36
C SER A 53 -14.16 2.12 -2.59
N VAL A 54 -13.86 3.31 -3.14
CA VAL A 54 -14.19 4.60 -2.52
C VAL A 54 -15.66 4.93 -2.73
N LYS A 55 -16.30 5.47 -1.69
CA LYS A 55 -17.71 5.88 -1.70
C LYS A 55 -17.81 7.37 -1.37
N PRO A 56 -18.91 8.05 -1.75
CA PRO A 56 -19.12 9.43 -1.30
C PRO A 56 -19.00 9.57 0.22
N ALA A 57 -18.42 10.68 0.66
CA ALA A 57 -18.25 11.02 2.06
C ALA A 57 -19.61 11.17 2.76
N SER A 58 -19.65 10.76 4.02
CA SER A 58 -20.82 10.85 4.91
C SER A 58 -20.60 11.76 6.11
N THR A 59 -19.36 12.26 6.28
CA THR A 59 -18.96 13.25 7.30
C THR A 59 -18.18 14.38 6.63
N ASP A 60 -18.20 15.57 7.24
CA ASP A 60 -17.32 16.69 6.93
C ASP A 60 -15.83 16.33 7.07
N ILE A 61 -14.94 17.16 6.52
CA ILE A 61 -13.49 16.88 6.57
C ILE A 61 -12.86 17.30 7.91
N ASP A 62 -13.48 18.20 8.65
CA ASP A 62 -12.93 18.81 9.86
C ASP A 62 -13.00 17.87 11.07
N GLY A 63 -11.98 17.89 11.93
CA GLY A 63 -11.92 17.14 13.17
C GLY A 63 -10.63 16.35 13.32
N GLU A 64 -10.61 15.52 14.37
CA GLU A 64 -9.50 14.61 14.66
C GLU A 64 -9.75 13.26 13.97
N TRP A 65 -8.77 12.81 13.21
CA TRP A 65 -8.81 11.55 12.46
C TRP A 65 -7.73 10.62 13.00
N THR A 66 -8.10 9.41 13.38
CA THR A 66 -7.17 8.40 13.91
C THR A 66 -6.97 7.28 12.89
N VAL A 67 -5.72 6.83 12.74
CA VAL A 67 -5.37 5.68 11.88
C VAL A 67 -6.12 4.43 12.31
N THR A 68 -6.58 3.66 11.34
CA THR A 68 -7.29 2.40 11.57
C THR A 68 -6.59 1.25 10.85
N ASN A 69 -6.41 0.13 11.57
CA ASN A 69 -5.83 -1.09 11.02
C ASN A 69 -6.93 -2.14 10.72
N ARG A 70 -8.11 -1.68 10.31
CA ARG A 70 -9.21 -2.58 9.98
C ARG A 70 -8.88 -3.38 8.72
N PRO A 71 -9.11 -4.71 8.72
CA PRO A 71 -8.98 -5.50 7.51
C PRO A 71 -9.93 -5.01 6.41
N GLY A 72 -9.48 -5.05 5.17
CA GLY A 72 -10.29 -4.70 4.00
C GLY A 72 -9.47 -4.08 2.89
N THR A 73 -10.16 -3.65 1.83
CA THR A 73 -9.59 -2.79 0.80
C THR A 73 -9.19 -1.45 1.43
N ASN A 74 -8.10 -0.85 0.94
CA ASN A 74 -7.55 0.39 1.49
C ASN A 74 -7.27 0.29 3.01
N HIS A 75 -6.80 -0.85 3.50
CA HIS A 75 -6.27 -0.93 4.87
C HIS A 75 -4.96 -0.15 4.97
N SER A 76 -4.67 0.33 6.18
CA SER A 76 -3.42 1.03 6.47
C SER A 76 -2.21 0.11 6.26
N SER A 77 -1.21 0.62 5.54
CA SER A 77 0.02 -0.07 5.19
C SER A 77 1.11 0.96 4.91
N ALA A 78 2.33 0.65 5.27
CA ALA A 78 3.50 1.44 4.95
C ALA A 78 4.66 0.51 4.62
N GLY A 79 5.57 0.93 3.74
CA GLY A 79 6.64 0.07 3.28
C GLY A 79 7.66 0.81 2.42
N PHE A 80 8.52 0.03 1.80
CA PHE A 80 9.55 0.52 0.88
C PHE A 80 9.56 -0.28 -0.42
N THR A 81 10.07 0.36 -1.47
CA THR A 81 10.34 -0.26 -2.77
C THR A 81 11.64 0.29 -3.34
N PHE A 82 12.59 -0.58 -3.63
CA PHE A 82 13.89 -0.21 -4.21
C PHE A 82 14.26 -1.13 -5.38
N ASP A 83 14.97 -0.59 -6.36
CA ASP A 83 15.55 -1.38 -7.44
C ASP A 83 16.76 -2.20 -6.93
N GLU A 84 16.81 -3.46 -7.34
CA GLU A 84 17.96 -4.36 -7.20
C GLU A 84 18.68 -4.46 -8.56
N VAL A 85 19.95 -4.08 -8.56
CA VAL A 85 20.82 -4.09 -9.73
C VAL A 85 21.61 -5.40 -9.73
N LEU A 86 21.25 -6.31 -10.64
CA LEU A 86 21.94 -7.59 -10.87
C LEU A 86 22.65 -7.58 -12.23
N PRO A 87 23.70 -8.41 -12.44
CA PRO A 87 24.32 -8.60 -13.74
C PRO A 87 23.31 -9.07 -14.80
N GLY A 88 22.89 -8.15 -15.66
CA GLY A 88 21.99 -8.43 -16.78
C GLY A 88 20.49 -8.47 -16.45
N GLU A 89 20.09 -8.15 -15.22
CA GLU A 89 18.69 -8.12 -14.79
C GLU A 89 18.44 -6.93 -13.84
N ARG A 90 17.31 -6.24 -14.03
CA ARG A 90 16.79 -5.28 -13.04
C ARG A 90 15.63 -5.95 -12.34
N ARG A 91 15.68 -5.98 -11.02
CA ARG A 91 14.56 -6.40 -10.17
C ARG A 91 14.17 -5.27 -9.26
N THR A 92 13.03 -5.43 -8.64
CA THR A 92 12.58 -4.54 -7.57
C THR A 92 12.37 -5.39 -6.34
N THR A 93 12.74 -4.86 -5.18
CA THR A 93 12.49 -5.46 -3.88
C THR A 93 11.61 -4.52 -3.07
N SER A 94 10.60 -5.09 -2.43
CA SER A 94 9.67 -4.34 -1.60
C SER A 94 9.35 -5.09 -0.31
N GLY A 95 9.00 -4.33 0.71
CA GLY A 95 8.50 -4.85 1.97
C GLY A 95 7.54 -3.86 2.60
N SER A 96 6.56 -4.37 3.34
CA SER A 96 5.53 -3.54 3.99
C SER A 96 5.09 -4.11 5.32
N THR A 97 4.50 -3.24 6.12
CA THR A 97 3.85 -3.54 7.40
C THR A 97 2.45 -2.93 7.42
N LYS A 98 1.58 -3.52 8.23
CA LYS A 98 0.26 -2.98 8.60
C LYS A 98 0.27 -2.32 9.98
N GLY A 99 1.41 -2.32 10.66
CA GLY A 99 1.61 -1.64 11.94
C GLY A 99 1.73 -0.14 11.72
N VAL A 100 0.61 0.52 11.41
CA VAL A 100 0.56 1.98 11.26
C VAL A 100 -0.36 2.54 12.33
N SER A 101 0.06 3.61 12.98
CA SER A 101 -0.73 4.34 13.98
C SER A 101 -0.52 5.84 13.80
N GLY A 102 -1.38 6.65 14.43
CA GLY A 102 -1.26 8.09 14.36
C GLY A 102 -2.59 8.81 14.37
N THR A 103 -2.50 10.13 14.38
CA THR A 103 -3.63 11.04 14.41
C THR A 103 -3.33 12.28 13.59
N VAL A 104 -4.35 12.85 12.95
CA VAL A 104 -4.27 14.15 12.27
C VAL A 104 -5.45 15.03 12.67
N THR A 105 -5.24 16.34 12.67
CA THR A 105 -6.24 17.36 13.00
C THR A 105 -6.49 18.26 11.81
N ILE A 106 -7.76 18.38 11.41
CA ILE A 106 -8.19 19.24 10.31
C ILE A 106 -9.16 20.29 10.85
N GLU A 107 -8.88 21.57 10.62
CA GLU A 107 -9.71 22.69 11.06
C GLU A 107 -10.01 23.62 9.89
N GLY A 108 -11.29 23.84 9.58
CA GLY A 108 -11.70 24.75 8.51
C GLY A 108 -11.20 24.34 7.13
N GLY A 109 -11.03 23.04 6.88
CA GLY A 109 -10.45 22.49 5.66
C GLY A 109 -8.93 22.56 5.60
N THR A 110 -8.23 22.91 6.67
CA THR A 110 -6.75 22.93 6.72
C THR A 110 -6.24 21.84 7.65
N LEU A 111 -5.30 21.01 7.19
CA LEU A 111 -4.53 20.12 8.06
C LEU A 111 -3.60 20.97 8.92
N THR A 112 -3.81 20.98 10.24
CA THR A 112 -3.05 21.84 11.17
C THR A 112 -2.02 21.09 12.00
N ALA A 113 -2.23 19.79 12.20
CA ALA A 113 -1.30 18.92 12.90
C ALA A 113 -1.48 17.47 12.45
N GLY A 114 -0.41 16.68 12.50
CA GLY A 114 -0.48 15.26 12.21
C GLY A 114 0.81 14.54 12.55
N GLU A 115 0.68 13.33 13.08
CA GLU A 115 1.80 12.42 13.31
C GLU A 115 1.38 11.00 12.96
N ILE A 116 2.20 10.34 12.15
CA ILE A 116 2.06 8.94 11.75
C ILE A 116 3.29 8.20 12.23
N GLU A 117 3.07 7.06 12.89
CA GLU A 117 4.11 6.14 13.34
C GLU A 117 3.93 4.78 12.65
N VAL A 118 5.03 4.23 12.16
CA VAL A 118 5.10 2.92 11.50
C VAL A 118 5.97 2.00 12.34
N ASP A 119 5.40 0.87 12.77
CA ASP A 119 6.11 -0.21 13.45
C ASP A 119 6.95 -1.01 12.45
N MET A 120 8.24 -0.73 12.44
CA MET A 120 9.23 -1.32 11.55
C MET A 120 9.55 -2.78 11.93
N THR A 121 9.25 -3.19 13.17
CA THR A 121 9.50 -4.56 13.66
C THR A 121 8.62 -5.60 12.95
N THR A 122 7.56 -5.15 12.29
CA THR A 122 6.57 -5.99 11.60
C THR A 122 6.64 -5.89 10.07
N ILE A 123 7.66 -5.21 9.51
CA ILE A 123 7.91 -5.19 8.06
C ILE A 123 8.11 -6.61 7.54
N THR A 124 7.40 -6.97 6.47
CA THR A 124 7.50 -8.27 5.81
C THR A 124 7.59 -8.14 4.31
N SER A 125 8.11 -9.18 3.67
CA SER A 125 8.26 -9.29 2.23
C SER A 125 7.90 -10.71 1.77
N ASP A 126 8.33 -11.13 0.57
CA ASP A 126 8.08 -12.49 0.08
C ASP A 126 9.04 -13.55 0.65
N SER A 127 9.95 -13.17 1.55
CA SER A 127 10.98 -14.05 2.11
C SER A 127 11.30 -13.77 3.58
N ASP A 128 11.01 -14.72 4.47
CA ASP A 128 11.33 -14.65 5.90
C ASP A 128 12.82 -14.39 6.19
N VAL A 129 13.70 -14.88 5.31
CA VAL A 129 15.15 -14.64 5.42
C VAL A 129 15.48 -13.18 5.10
N ARG A 130 14.86 -12.61 4.06
CA ARG A 130 15.03 -11.19 3.73
C ARG A 130 14.51 -10.33 4.87
N ASP A 131 13.31 -10.64 5.34
CA ASP A 131 12.64 -10.00 6.46
C ASP A 131 13.52 -9.93 7.72
N ASN A 132 14.14 -11.04 8.10
CA ASN A 132 15.05 -11.08 9.24
C ASN A 132 16.29 -10.19 9.04
N ASN A 133 16.88 -10.19 7.84
CA ASN A 133 18.05 -9.36 7.54
C ASN A 133 17.68 -7.87 7.49
N VAL A 134 16.56 -7.52 6.85
CA VAL A 134 16.05 -6.14 6.79
C VAL A 134 15.85 -5.58 8.19
N ARG A 135 15.14 -6.30 9.06
CA ARG A 135 14.90 -5.83 10.44
C ARG A 135 16.16 -5.76 11.29
N ARG A 136 17.03 -6.78 11.23
CA ARG A 136 18.14 -6.92 12.20
C ARG A 136 19.47 -6.33 11.76
N LYS A 137 19.68 -6.12 10.45
CA LYS A 137 20.96 -5.68 9.90
C LYS A 137 20.89 -4.39 9.13
N ILE A 138 19.72 -4.03 8.58
CA ILE A 138 19.53 -2.83 7.78
C ILE A 138 18.87 -1.75 8.65
N PHE A 139 17.62 -1.95 9.06
CA PHE A 139 16.89 -0.97 9.88
C PHE A 139 17.18 -1.06 11.38
N LEU A 140 17.88 -2.11 11.83
CA LEU A 140 18.24 -2.32 13.24
C LEU A 140 17.03 -2.11 14.19
N THR A 141 15.89 -2.72 13.90
CA THR A 141 14.60 -2.43 14.54
C THR A 141 14.53 -2.73 16.04
N ASP A 142 15.52 -3.46 16.58
CA ASP A 142 15.67 -3.62 18.02
C ASP A 142 16.11 -2.30 18.70
N GLN A 143 16.76 -1.39 17.95
CA GLN A 143 17.19 -0.05 18.36
C GLN A 143 16.26 1.03 17.83
N TYR A 144 15.80 0.90 16.58
CA TYR A 144 14.91 1.84 15.91
C TYR A 144 13.59 1.15 15.53
N PRO A 145 12.69 0.88 16.49
CA PRO A 145 11.49 0.09 16.23
C PRO A 145 10.47 0.81 15.34
N ASN A 146 10.56 2.14 15.26
CA ASN A 146 9.57 2.98 14.62
C ASN A 146 10.21 3.89 13.57
N ALA A 147 9.46 4.16 12.50
CA ALA A 147 9.66 5.31 11.62
C ALA A 147 8.48 6.26 11.79
N THR A 148 8.70 7.57 11.64
CA THR A 148 7.65 8.58 11.86
C THR A 148 7.57 9.59 10.74
N PHE A 149 6.38 10.15 10.54
CA PHE A 149 6.16 11.34 9.73
C PHE A 149 5.34 12.34 10.54
N GLN A 150 5.86 13.55 10.72
CA GLN A 150 5.18 14.63 11.44
C GLN A 150 4.94 15.82 10.50
N VAL A 151 3.70 16.27 10.40
CA VAL A 151 3.34 17.46 9.60
C VAL A 151 4.03 18.69 10.19
N SER A 152 4.85 19.36 9.39
CA SER A 152 5.59 20.57 9.81
C SER A 152 4.95 21.86 9.32
N GLU A 153 4.18 21.81 8.22
CA GLU A 153 3.46 22.96 7.67
C GLU A 153 1.96 22.67 7.46
N PRO A 154 1.07 23.68 7.66
CA PRO A 154 -0.35 23.49 7.37
C PRO A 154 -0.61 23.26 5.88
N ALA A 155 -1.54 22.36 5.56
CA ALA A 155 -1.91 22.04 4.17
C ALA A 155 -3.41 22.26 3.91
N ASP A 156 -3.74 22.83 2.74
CA ASP A 156 -5.11 23.08 2.33
C ASP A 156 -5.75 21.79 1.77
N LEU A 157 -6.82 21.34 2.44
CA LEU A 157 -7.63 20.19 2.05
C LEU A 157 -9.01 20.59 1.53
N SER A 158 -9.29 21.89 1.36
CA SER A 158 -10.58 22.38 0.86
C SER A 158 -10.89 21.89 -0.55
N GLY A 159 -9.86 21.55 -1.32
CA GLY A 159 -9.96 20.94 -2.65
C GLY A 159 -10.35 19.47 -2.66
N VAL A 160 -10.37 18.77 -1.52
CA VAL A 160 -10.66 17.32 -1.45
C VAL A 160 -12.17 17.06 -1.56
N PRO A 161 -12.66 16.47 -2.67
CA PRO A 161 -14.08 16.35 -2.92
C PRO A 161 -14.79 15.38 -1.97
N ALA A 162 -16.07 15.64 -1.73
CA ALA A 162 -16.94 14.75 -0.94
C ALA A 162 -17.57 13.61 -1.76
N ASP A 163 -17.40 13.58 -3.08
CA ASP A 163 -18.02 12.59 -3.96
C ASP A 163 -17.25 11.26 -4.04
N GLY A 164 -16.10 11.18 -3.37
CA GLY A 164 -15.24 10.00 -3.37
C GLY A 164 -14.18 9.99 -4.47
N SER A 165 -14.05 11.06 -5.24
CA SER A 165 -12.89 11.23 -6.13
C SER A 165 -11.60 11.46 -5.32
N VAL A 166 -10.48 10.97 -5.88
CA VAL A 166 -9.14 11.19 -5.34
C VAL A 166 -8.68 12.59 -5.77
N ALA A 167 -8.17 13.36 -4.82
CA ALA A 167 -7.51 14.64 -5.06
C ALA A 167 -6.05 14.58 -4.63
N GLN A 168 -5.22 15.40 -5.26
CA GLN A 168 -3.81 15.53 -4.92
C GLN A 168 -3.61 16.68 -3.94
N VAL A 169 -2.84 16.44 -2.88
CA VAL A 169 -2.52 17.42 -1.84
C VAL A 169 -1.02 17.38 -1.59
N GLU A 170 -0.37 18.54 -1.67
CA GLU A 170 1.02 18.69 -1.26
C GLU A 170 1.10 18.82 0.27
N LEU A 171 1.93 18.01 0.91
CA LEU A 171 2.17 18.03 2.35
C LEU A 171 3.67 18.21 2.61
N THR A 172 4.01 19.08 3.56
CA THR A 172 5.37 19.21 4.10
C THR A 172 5.42 18.64 5.51
N GLY A 173 6.46 17.84 5.80
CA GLY A 173 6.66 17.27 7.12
C GLY A 173 8.02 16.63 7.32
N ASP A 174 8.34 16.37 8.59
CA ASP A 174 9.55 15.73 9.03
C ASP A 174 9.39 14.21 8.96
N LEU A 175 10.12 13.57 8.05
CA LEU A 175 10.23 12.13 7.93
C LEU A 175 11.44 11.65 8.74
N THR A 176 11.22 10.73 9.67
CA THR A 176 12.28 10.10 10.47
C THR A 176 12.35 8.61 10.17
N ILE A 177 13.54 8.14 9.78
CA ILE A 177 13.85 6.73 9.58
C ILE A 177 15.15 6.43 10.34
N MET A 178 15.13 5.38 11.15
CA MET A 178 16.18 5.14 12.15
C MET A 178 16.35 6.33 13.11
N ASP A 179 17.51 6.98 13.14
CA ASP A 179 17.81 8.18 13.92
C ASP A 179 17.98 9.45 13.09
N GLU A 180 17.73 9.38 11.78
CA GLU A 180 17.87 10.50 10.87
C GLU A 180 16.50 11.09 10.51
N THR A 181 16.38 12.41 10.61
CA THR A 181 15.16 13.17 10.31
C THR A 181 15.44 14.16 9.19
N ASN A 182 14.61 14.12 8.15
CA ASN A 182 14.67 15.05 7.02
C ASN A 182 13.28 15.64 6.75
N GLU A 183 13.21 16.95 6.50
CA GLU A 183 11.99 17.59 6.03
C GLU A 183 11.77 17.24 4.55
N ILE A 184 10.58 16.76 4.23
CA ILE A 184 10.16 16.41 2.86
C ILE A 184 8.90 17.19 2.50
N THR A 185 8.76 17.53 1.21
CA THR A 185 7.53 18.04 0.62
C THR A 185 7.13 17.13 -0.52
N GLU A 186 5.98 16.48 -0.41
CA GLU A 186 5.52 15.48 -1.37
C GLU A 186 4.03 15.63 -1.67
N THR A 187 3.64 15.15 -2.86
CA THR A 187 2.23 15.13 -3.27
C THR A 187 1.59 13.79 -2.93
N PHE A 188 0.51 13.83 -2.15
CA PHE A 188 -0.25 12.67 -1.72
C PHE A 188 -1.63 12.62 -2.38
N ASP A 189 -2.08 11.40 -2.68
CA ASP A 189 -3.44 11.11 -3.08
C ASP A 189 -4.33 11.05 -1.83
N VAL A 190 -5.36 11.89 -1.78
CA VAL A 190 -6.30 12.00 -0.66
C VAL A 190 -7.72 11.76 -1.15
N ALA A 191 -8.47 10.90 -0.46
CA ALA A 191 -9.86 10.63 -0.78
C ALA A 191 -10.71 10.51 0.49
N ARG A 192 -11.94 11.02 0.42
CA ARG A 192 -12.94 10.84 1.48
C ARG A 192 -13.86 9.68 1.11
N SER A 193 -13.97 8.68 1.99
CA SER A 193 -14.75 7.46 1.74
C SER A 193 -15.71 7.16 2.89
N GLY A 194 -17.00 7.50 2.75
CA GLY A 194 -17.95 7.34 3.84
C GLY A 194 -17.53 8.12 5.09
N ASP A 195 -17.20 7.42 6.18
CA ASP A 195 -16.69 8.00 7.44
C ASP A 195 -15.16 7.93 7.56
N ARG A 196 -14.47 7.78 6.42
CA ARG A 196 -13.00 7.58 6.33
C ARG A 196 -12.31 8.68 5.55
N LEU A 197 -11.07 8.92 5.94
CA LEU A 197 -10.09 9.69 5.17
C LEU A 197 -8.97 8.73 4.75
N LEU A 198 -8.73 8.65 3.44
CA LEU A 198 -7.69 7.83 2.85
C LEU A 198 -6.57 8.75 2.34
N VAL A 199 -5.33 8.38 2.62
CA VAL A 199 -4.13 9.07 2.12
C VAL A 199 -3.20 8.02 1.54
N ALA A 200 -2.62 8.23 0.37
CA ALA A 200 -1.57 7.38 -0.18
C ALA A 200 -0.51 8.20 -0.91
N GLY A 201 0.69 7.64 -1.04
CA GLY A 201 1.77 8.30 -1.76
C GLY A 201 3.00 7.41 -1.86
N ASP A 202 3.80 7.70 -2.89
CA ASP A 202 5.12 7.12 -3.14
C ASP A 202 6.14 8.26 -2.97
N ILE A 203 6.74 8.33 -1.79
CA ILE A 203 7.73 9.35 -1.41
C ILE A 203 9.09 8.92 -1.97
N HIS A 204 9.72 9.77 -2.76
CA HIS A 204 11.03 9.44 -3.33
C HIS A 204 12.14 9.79 -2.35
N VAL A 205 13.02 8.84 -2.06
CA VAL A 205 14.11 9.03 -1.09
C VAL A 205 15.42 8.45 -1.59
N ASN A 206 16.52 9.09 -1.20
CA ASN A 206 17.82 8.44 -1.14
C ASN A 206 17.96 7.78 0.25
N ARG A 207 18.13 6.47 0.29
CA ARG A 207 18.23 5.73 1.56
C ARG A 207 19.45 6.13 2.41
N LEU A 208 20.50 6.67 1.79
CA LEU A 208 21.71 7.10 2.48
C LEU A 208 21.48 8.37 3.32
N ASP A 209 20.51 9.21 2.95
CA ASP A 209 20.12 10.40 3.72
C ASP A 209 19.50 10.04 5.08
N TYR A 210 19.14 8.76 5.25
CA TYR A 210 18.61 8.20 6.49
C TYR A 210 19.56 7.20 7.15
N GLY A 211 20.82 7.15 6.72
CA GLY A 211 21.81 6.19 7.24
C GLY A 211 21.52 4.73 6.89
N VAL A 212 20.58 4.45 6.00
CA VAL A 212 20.16 3.08 5.65
C VAL A 212 21.17 2.50 4.65
N GLU A 213 22.19 1.84 5.18
CA GLU A 213 23.22 1.14 4.40
C GLU A 213 22.82 -0.31 4.08
N THR A 214 23.25 -0.80 2.92
CA THR A 214 23.08 -2.22 2.56
C THR A 214 24.43 -2.91 2.46
N PRO A 215 24.53 -4.21 2.78
CA PRO A 215 25.80 -4.94 2.66
C PRO A 215 26.29 -4.96 1.22
N ASP A 216 27.61 -4.88 1.03
CA ASP A 216 28.22 -5.11 -0.28
C ASP A 216 28.05 -6.58 -0.70
N PHE A 217 27.32 -6.83 -1.78
CA PHE A 217 27.26 -8.16 -2.39
C PHE A 217 28.15 -8.21 -3.63
N VAL A 218 28.84 -9.34 -3.83
CA VAL A 218 29.79 -9.55 -4.94
C VAL A 218 29.15 -9.36 -6.33
N ALA A 219 27.83 -9.53 -6.44
CA ALA A 219 27.10 -9.48 -7.71
C ALA A 219 25.69 -8.87 -7.58
N ALA A 220 25.40 -8.08 -6.54
CA ALA A 220 24.11 -7.42 -6.37
C ALA A 220 24.29 -6.10 -5.62
N THR A 221 23.52 -5.09 -6.00
CA THR A 221 23.48 -3.82 -5.28
C THR A 221 22.05 -3.34 -5.20
N ILE A 222 21.67 -2.77 -4.06
CA ILE A 222 20.38 -2.07 -3.92
C ILE A 222 20.61 -0.60 -4.29
N ALA A 223 19.74 -0.08 -5.14
CA ALA A 223 19.75 1.32 -5.53
C ALA A 223 19.74 2.23 -4.29
N GLU A 224 20.40 3.38 -4.41
CA GLU A 224 20.36 4.41 -3.37
C GLU A 224 19.00 5.11 -3.36
N GLU A 225 18.49 5.42 -4.56
CA GLU A 225 17.17 5.98 -4.78
C GLU A 225 16.09 4.89 -4.78
N GLY A 226 14.97 5.19 -4.13
CA GLY A 226 13.78 4.35 -4.13
C GLY A 226 12.59 5.08 -3.55
N GLU A 227 11.61 4.30 -3.10
CA GLU A 227 10.33 4.81 -2.65
C GLU A 227 10.01 4.34 -1.24
N ILE A 228 9.39 5.22 -0.46
CA ILE A 228 8.58 4.87 0.70
C ILE A 228 7.13 4.91 0.25
N ASN A 229 6.44 3.78 0.36
CA ASN A 229 5.09 3.62 -0.14
C ASN A 229 4.12 3.58 1.05
N ILE A 230 3.17 4.51 1.07
CA ILE A 230 2.17 4.61 2.14
C ILE A 230 0.75 4.51 1.62
N ARG A 231 -0.11 3.93 2.44
CA ARG A 231 -1.56 4.03 2.34
C ARG A 231 -2.13 4.02 3.74
N ILE A 232 -2.80 5.10 4.14
CA ILE A 232 -3.32 5.31 5.49
C ILE A 232 -4.83 5.43 5.41
N ASN A 233 -5.52 4.71 6.29
CA ASN A 233 -6.98 4.76 6.41
C ASN A 233 -7.36 5.23 7.81
N MET A 234 -7.89 6.44 7.89
CA MET A 234 -8.25 7.08 9.14
C MET A 234 -9.77 7.14 9.30
N GLY A 235 -10.23 7.18 10.54
CA GLY A 235 -11.61 7.50 10.89
C GLY A 235 -11.69 8.47 12.04
N LYS A 236 -12.85 9.13 12.13
CA LYS A 236 -13.29 9.83 13.34
C LYS A 236 -13.93 8.85 14.33
#